data_AF-A0A7C5DVE2-F1
#
_entry.id   AF-A0A7C5DVE2-F1
#
_cell.length_a   1.000
_cell.length_b   1.000
_cell.length_c   1.000
_cell.angle_alpha   90.00
_cell.angle_beta   90.00
_cell.angle_gamma   90.00
#
_symmetry.space_group_name_H-M   'P 1'
#
loop_
_entity.id
_entity.type
_entity.pdbx_description
1 polymer ?
#
loop_
_entity_poly.entity_id
_entity_poly.type
_entity_poly.pdbx_seq_one_letter_code
_entity_poly.pdbx_strand_id
1 'polypeptide(L)'
;MKEANNLNKKPSPTIWAVGGGKGGVGKSVISTLLGFWLSQMGKRTVLIDVDFGGANLHTMLGIKSPPKTINDYITKKYDHLEEICIETGIENLRLLSGASEILSLANLQFAQKVKIMQSISQLDA
;
A
#
# COMPACT_ATOMS: atom_id res chain seq x y z
N MET A 1 37.75 6.22 -5.43
CA MET A 1 36.63 6.16 -6.40
C MET A 1 35.39 5.48 -5.80
N LYS A 2 34.82 5.96 -4.68
CA LYS A 2 33.58 5.42 -4.08
C LYS A 2 32.48 6.47 -3.82
N GLU A 3 32.69 7.72 -4.20
CA GLU A 3 31.80 8.84 -3.80
C GLU A 3 30.76 9.25 -4.85
N ALA A 4 30.78 8.69 -6.07
CA ALA A 4 29.91 9.14 -7.16
C ALA A 4 28.53 8.44 -7.24
N ASN A 5 28.25 7.40 -6.44
CA ASN A 5 27.03 6.57 -6.58
C ASN A 5 25.84 6.96 -5.68
N ASN A 6 25.92 8.05 -4.92
CA ASN A 6 24.88 8.39 -3.93
C ASN A 6 23.93 9.53 -4.35
N LEU A 7 24.08 10.11 -5.55
CA LEU A 7 23.31 11.29 -5.97
C LEU A 7 21.95 10.98 -6.62
N ASN A 8 21.62 9.71 -6.89
CA ASN A 8 20.38 9.29 -7.55
C ASN A 8 19.47 8.41 -6.69
N LYS A 9 19.70 8.34 -5.37
CA LYS A 9 18.83 7.55 -4.50
C LYS A 9 17.56 8.35 -4.21
N LYS A 10 16.47 7.98 -4.88
CA LYS A 10 15.13 8.51 -4.62
C LYS A 10 14.89 8.44 -3.10
N PRO A 11 14.44 9.53 -2.45
CA PRO A 11 14.24 9.51 -1.01
C PRO A 11 13.27 8.40 -0.64
N SER A 12 13.61 7.61 0.37
CA SER A 12 12.72 6.56 0.84
C SER A 12 11.44 7.17 1.41
N PRO A 13 10.26 6.59 1.12
CA PRO A 13 9.01 7.09 1.63
C PRO A 13 8.97 6.95 3.17
N THR A 14 8.25 7.86 3.82
CA THR A 14 7.97 7.73 5.25
C THR A 14 6.77 6.81 5.43
N ILE A 15 6.93 5.73 6.22
CA ILE A 15 5.89 4.72 6.42
C ILE A 15 5.17 4.96 7.75
N TRP A 16 3.85 5.18 7.69
CA TRP A 16 3.01 5.32 8.88
C TRP A 16 2.13 4.10 9.05
N ALA A 17 2.34 3.35 10.13
CA ALA A 17 1.50 2.21 10.48
C ALA A 17 0.35 2.64 11.40
N VAL A 18 -0.89 2.35 10.98
CA VAL A 18 -2.10 2.61 11.78
C VAL A 18 -2.61 1.29 12.34
N GLY A 19 -2.51 1.12 13.66
CA GLY A 19 -2.96 -0.08 14.39
C GLY A 19 -4.06 0.24 15.41
N GLY A 20 -4.66 -0.80 15.98
CA GLY A 20 -5.62 -0.66 17.08
C GLY A 20 -6.07 -2.01 17.66
N GLY A 21 -6.45 -2.02 18.93
CA GLY A 21 -6.64 -3.26 19.71
C GLY A 21 -7.96 -4.00 19.50
N LYS A 22 -8.92 -3.44 18.75
CA LYS A 22 -10.23 -4.05 18.47
C LYS A 22 -10.70 -3.78 17.04
N GLY A 23 -11.65 -4.59 16.57
CA GLY A 23 -12.42 -4.31 15.34
C GLY A 23 -13.31 -3.07 15.53
N GLY A 24 -13.61 -2.35 14.44
CA GLY A 24 -14.55 -1.23 14.48
C GLY A 24 -14.08 0.09 15.10
N VAL A 25 -12.85 0.18 15.64
CA VAL A 25 -12.33 1.41 16.29
C VAL A 25 -11.99 2.56 15.33
N GLY A 26 -12.33 2.44 14.04
CA GLY A 26 -12.12 3.52 13.05
C GLY A 26 -10.75 3.57 12.37
N LYS A 27 -9.93 2.51 12.46
CA LYS A 27 -8.58 2.46 11.84
C LYS A 27 -8.59 2.80 10.34
N SER A 28 -9.45 2.14 9.57
CA SER A 28 -9.54 2.37 8.12
C SER A 28 -10.02 3.79 7.80
N VAL A 29 -10.92 4.35 8.63
CA VAL A 29 -11.42 5.73 8.48
C VAL A 29 -10.27 6.71 8.68
N ILE A 30 -9.52 6.61 9.78
CA ILE A 30 -8.41 7.52 10.05
C ILE A 30 -7.29 7.37 9.00
N SER A 31 -6.96 6.15 8.57
CA SER A 31 -5.98 5.92 7.50
C SER A 31 -6.41 6.61 6.20
N THR A 32 -7.65 6.42 5.77
CA THR A 32 -8.18 7.03 4.53
C THR A 32 -8.12 8.54 4.60
N LEU A 33 -8.60 9.13 5.70
CA LEU A 33 -8.60 10.58 5.89
C LEU A 33 -7.17 11.14 5.93
N LEU A 34 -6.24 10.50 6.65
CA LEU A 34 -4.85 10.92 6.67
C LEU A 34 -4.21 10.90 5.28
N GLY A 35 -4.43 9.81 4.52
CA GLY A 35 -3.90 9.70 3.16
C GLY A 35 -4.47 10.78 2.24
N PHE A 36 -5.77 11.02 2.32
CA PHE A 36 -6.43 12.09 1.58
C PHE A 36 -5.85 13.47 1.93
N TRP A 37 -5.77 13.82 3.21
CA TRP A 37 -5.24 15.12 3.64
C TRP A 37 -3.78 15.34 3.22
N LEU A 38 -2.94 14.31 3.33
CA LEU A 38 -1.55 14.38 2.85
C LEU A 38 -1.50 14.62 1.34
N SER A 39 -2.37 13.97 0.57
CA SER A 39 -2.46 14.17 -0.88
C SER A 39 -2.91 15.59 -1.23
N GLN A 40 -3.88 16.15 -0.50
CA GLN A 40 -4.32 17.54 -0.66
C GLN A 40 -3.21 18.56 -0.32
N MET A 41 -2.27 18.19 0.55
CA MET A 41 -1.07 18.99 0.85
C MET A 41 0.06 18.82 -0.20
N GLY A 42 -0.23 18.17 -1.34
CA GLY A 42 0.74 17.93 -2.41
C GLY A 42 1.75 16.82 -2.12
N LYS A 43 1.49 15.97 -1.11
CA LYS A 43 2.35 14.80 -0.82
C LYS A 43 1.87 13.61 -1.61
N ARG A 44 2.75 13.01 -2.42
CA ARG A 44 2.43 11.73 -3.06
C ARG A 44 2.30 10.68 -1.96
N THR A 45 1.17 10.01 -1.95
CA THR A 45 0.74 9.17 -0.84
C THR A 45 0.20 7.87 -1.40
N VAL A 46 0.66 6.75 -0.84
CA VAL A 46 0.10 5.44 -1.14
C VAL A 46 -0.59 4.92 0.11
N LEU A 47 -1.90 4.76 0.04
CA LEU A 47 -2.66 4.04 1.05
C LEU A 47 -2.47 2.55 0.84
N ILE A 48 -2.14 1.82 1.92
CA ILE A 48 -1.89 0.37 1.84
C ILE A 48 -2.88 -0.33 2.76
N ASP A 49 -3.70 -1.21 2.18
CA ASP A 49 -4.58 -2.07 2.94
C ASP A 49 -3.91 -3.43 3.14
N VAL A 50 -3.48 -3.73 4.36
CA VAL A 50 -2.84 -5.01 4.72
C VAL A 50 -3.80 -5.95 5.48
N ASP A 51 -5.09 -5.62 5.52
CA ASP A 51 -6.12 -6.49 6.11
C ASP A 51 -6.67 -7.44 5.04
N PHE A 52 -5.92 -8.52 4.76
CA PHE A 52 -6.25 -9.44 3.67
C PHE A 52 -7.56 -10.24 3.85
N GLY A 53 -8.20 -10.17 5.03
CA GLY A 53 -9.49 -10.83 5.31
C GLY A 53 -10.67 -9.87 5.37
N GLY A 54 -10.42 -8.56 5.36
CA GLY A 54 -11.44 -7.52 5.57
C GLY A 54 -11.02 -6.16 5.04
N ALA A 55 -10.31 -6.14 3.90
CA ALA A 55 -9.83 -4.91 3.28
C ALA A 55 -11.00 -3.95 3.06
N ASN A 56 -10.85 -2.69 3.47
CA ASN A 56 -11.92 -1.70 3.49
C ASN A 56 -11.52 -0.38 2.82
N LEU A 57 -10.23 -0.11 2.59
CA LEU A 57 -9.78 1.19 2.07
C LEU A 57 -10.29 1.44 0.65
N HIS A 58 -10.35 0.40 -0.20
CA HIS A 58 -10.89 0.51 -1.55
C HIS A 58 -12.35 0.98 -1.54
N THR A 59 -13.19 0.40 -0.68
CA THR A 59 -14.60 0.78 -0.51
C THR A 59 -14.73 2.22 -0.03
N MET A 60 -13.90 2.64 0.93
CA MET A 60 -13.90 4.03 1.44
C MET A 60 -13.50 5.06 0.38
N LEU A 61 -12.70 4.64 -0.61
CA LEU A 61 -12.32 5.47 -1.77
C LEU A 61 -13.29 5.33 -2.95
N GLY A 62 -14.40 4.62 -2.79
CA GLY A 62 -15.38 4.41 -3.87
C GLY A 62 -14.96 3.41 -4.94
N ILE A 63 -13.86 2.68 -4.73
CA ILE A 63 -13.34 1.66 -5.65
C ILE A 63 -14.05 0.34 -5.32
N LYS A 64 -15.05 -0.05 -6.11
CA LYS A 64 -15.86 -1.27 -5.87
C LYS A 64 -15.06 -2.57 -5.95
N SER A 65 -14.18 -2.67 -6.95
CA SER A 65 -13.42 -3.90 -7.21
C SER A 65 -12.02 -3.51 -7.67
N PRO A 66 -11.01 -3.59 -6.78
CA PRO A 66 -9.63 -3.35 -7.14
C PRO A 66 -9.18 -4.29 -8.28
N PRO A 67 -8.74 -3.78 -9.45
CA PRO A 67 -8.34 -4.63 -10.58
C PRO A 67 -7.01 -5.34 -10.36
N LYS A 68 -6.22 -4.86 -9.38
CA LYS A 68 -4.91 -5.37 -9.00
C LYS A 68 -4.78 -5.34 -7.50
N THR A 69 -4.08 -6.31 -6.96
CA THR A 69 -4.04 -6.58 -5.52
C THR A 69 -2.63 -7.01 -5.13
N ILE A 70 -2.30 -6.92 -3.84
CA ILE A 70 -1.05 -7.45 -3.29
C ILE A 70 -0.90 -8.96 -3.63
N ASN A 71 -2.00 -9.69 -3.79
CA ASN A 71 -1.96 -11.09 -4.21
C ASN A 71 -1.30 -11.27 -5.60
N ASP A 72 -1.61 -10.39 -6.55
CA ASP A 72 -1.06 -10.45 -7.90
C ASP A 72 0.47 -10.29 -7.89
N TYR A 73 0.99 -9.46 -6.98
CA TYR A 73 2.44 -9.31 -6.78
C TYR A 73 3.06 -10.56 -6.13
N ILE A 74 2.40 -11.15 -5.13
CA ILE A 74 2.92 -12.34 -4.43
C ILE A 74 2.93 -13.58 -5.34
N THR A 75 1.90 -13.72 -6.17
CA THR A 75 1.77 -14.79 -7.17
C THR A 75 2.61 -14.56 -8.43
N LYS A 76 3.40 -13.46 -8.47
CA LYS A 76 4.28 -13.06 -9.58
C LYS A 76 3.54 -12.83 -10.91
N LYS A 77 2.29 -12.38 -10.86
CA LYS A 77 1.60 -11.81 -12.03
C LYS A 77 2.18 -10.44 -12.40
N TYR A 78 2.73 -9.73 -11.42
CA TYR A 78 3.51 -8.50 -11.59
C TYR A 78 4.85 -8.63 -10.86
N ASP A 79 5.90 -8.08 -11.44
CA ASP A 79 7.26 -8.17 -10.91
C ASP A 79 7.58 -7.06 -9.91
N HIS A 80 6.90 -5.91 -10.03
CA HIS A 80 7.09 -4.76 -9.16
C HIS A 80 5.80 -4.37 -8.43
N LEU A 81 5.94 -4.02 -7.14
CA LEU A 81 4.81 -3.61 -6.30
C LEU A 81 4.14 -2.32 -6.80
N GLU A 82 4.92 -1.43 -7.42
CA GLU A 82 4.44 -0.18 -8.02
C GLU A 82 3.39 -0.42 -9.12
N GLU A 83 3.49 -1.52 -9.87
CA GLU A 83 2.60 -1.85 -10.98
C GLU A 83 1.17 -2.18 -10.53
N ILE A 84 1.01 -2.54 -9.26
CA ILE A 84 -0.29 -2.86 -8.65
C ILE A 84 -0.84 -1.71 -7.81
N CYS A 85 -0.17 -0.56 -7.75
CA CYS A 85 -0.76 0.66 -7.22
C CYS A 85 -1.88 1.15 -8.14
N ILE A 86 -3.07 1.33 -7.57
CA ILE A 86 -4.27 1.76 -8.27
C ILE A 86 -4.42 3.27 -8.09
N GLU A 87 -4.65 3.96 -9.21
CA GLU A 87 -5.04 5.36 -9.19
C GLU A 87 -6.43 5.51 -8.57
N THR A 88 -6.55 6.40 -7.57
CA THR A 88 -7.83 6.61 -6.86
C THR A 88 -8.73 7.63 -7.55
N GLY A 89 -8.21 8.34 -8.57
CA GLY A 89 -8.85 9.53 -9.15
C GLY A 89 -8.63 10.81 -8.32
N ILE A 90 -8.04 10.69 -7.12
CA ILE A 90 -7.62 11.83 -6.30
C ILE A 90 -6.15 12.10 -6.58
N GLU A 91 -5.81 13.35 -6.89
CA GLU A 91 -4.43 13.75 -7.17
C GLU A 91 -3.51 13.39 -6.00
N ASN A 92 -2.32 12.89 -6.34
CA ASN A 92 -1.28 12.46 -5.39
C ASN A 92 -1.68 11.29 -4.47
N LEU A 93 -2.81 10.62 -4.71
CA LEU A 93 -3.28 9.51 -3.87
C LEU A 93 -3.46 8.23 -4.69
N ARG A 94 -2.69 7.21 -4.32
CA ARG A 94 -2.80 5.86 -4.88
C ARG A 94 -3.15 4.85 -3.80
N LEU A 95 -3.70 3.71 -4.22
CA LEU A 95 -4.09 2.62 -3.35
C LEU A 95 -3.33 1.34 -3.71
N LEU A 96 -2.70 0.74 -2.72
CA LEU A 96 -2.23 -0.64 -2.77
C LEU A 96 -3.23 -1.52 -2.01
N SER A 97 -4.04 -2.27 -2.76
CA SER A 97 -5.14 -3.04 -2.19
C SER A 97 -4.72 -4.43 -1.72
N GLY A 98 -5.01 -4.75 -0.46
CA GLY A 98 -4.98 -6.11 0.07
C GLY A 98 -6.26 -6.91 -0.17
N ALA A 99 -7.29 -6.33 -0.80
CA ALA A 99 -8.51 -7.06 -1.10
C ALA A 99 -8.18 -8.25 -2.01
N SER A 100 -8.36 -9.47 -1.52
CA SER A 100 -8.14 -10.69 -2.28
C SER A 100 -9.21 -11.69 -1.88
N GLU A 101 -9.83 -12.34 -2.86
CA GLU A 101 -10.77 -13.44 -2.62
C GLU A 101 -10.07 -14.71 -2.10
N ILE A 102 -8.73 -14.72 -2.11
CA ILE A 102 -7.92 -15.87 -1.76
C ILE A 102 -7.47 -15.78 -0.30
N LEU A 103 -8.03 -16.66 0.54
CA LEU A 103 -7.71 -16.86 1.96
C LEU A 103 -6.22 -17.11 2.25
N SER A 104 -5.41 -17.51 1.26
CA SER A 104 -3.99 -17.83 1.45
C SER A 104 -3.14 -16.65 1.92
N LEU A 105 -3.58 -15.40 1.69
CA LEU A 105 -2.91 -14.21 2.20
C LEU A 105 -3.03 -14.04 3.72
N ALA A 106 -4.02 -14.67 4.36
CA ALA A 106 -4.11 -14.66 5.82
C ALA A 106 -2.90 -15.37 6.48
N ASN A 107 -2.23 -16.27 5.75
CA ASN A 107 -1.11 -17.06 6.25
C ASN A 107 0.17 -16.88 5.40
N LEU A 108 0.53 -15.63 5.09
CA LEU A 108 1.76 -15.33 4.36
C LEU A 108 3.00 -15.85 5.08
N GLN A 109 3.89 -16.50 4.31
CA GLN A 109 5.19 -16.93 4.81
C GLN A 109 6.06 -15.72 5.18
N PHE A 110 6.94 -15.89 6.17
CA PHE A 110 7.83 -14.82 6.64
C PHE A 110 8.64 -14.18 5.51
N ALA A 111 9.16 -14.99 4.59
CA ALA A 111 9.91 -14.50 3.42
C ALA A 111 9.07 -13.57 2.52
N GLN A 112 7.79 -13.89 2.32
CA GLN A 112 6.88 -13.05 1.53
C GLN A 112 6.61 -11.72 2.24
N LYS A 113 6.40 -11.75 3.58
CA LYS A 113 6.24 -10.52 4.39
C LYS A 113 7.44 -9.60 4.28
N VAL A 114 8.66 -10.14 4.41
CA VAL A 114 9.91 -9.37 4.25
C VAL A 114 10.02 -8.78 2.85
N LYS A 115 9.73 -9.58 1.82
CA LYS A 115 9.74 -9.10 0.42
C LYS A 115 8.78 -7.92 0.21
N ILE A 116 7.55 -8.03 0.70
CA ILE A 116 6.55 -6.95 0.61
C ILE A 116 7.05 -5.69 1.31
N MET A 117 7.54 -5.80 2.55
CA MET A 117 8.06 -4.65 3.31
C MET A 117 9.23 -3.95 2.60
N GLN A 118 10.15 -4.72 2.01
CA GLN A 118 11.25 -4.17 1.22
C GLN A 118 10.77 -3.48 -0.06
N SER A 119 9.70 -3.97 -0.68
CA SER A 119 9.11 -3.32 -1.86
C SER A 119 8.32 -2.06 -1.50
N ILE A 120 7.61 -2.06 -0.36
CA ILE A 120 6.90 -0.87 0.14
C ILE A 120 7.88 0.28 0.38
N SER A 121 9.07 0.01 0.92
CA SER A 121 10.08 1.05 1.16
C SER A 121 10.75 1.60 -0.11
N GLN A 122 10.40 1.07 -1.28
CA GLN A 122 10.86 1.53 -2.59
C GLN A 122 9.76 2.20 -3.42
N LEU A 123 8.51 2.23 -2.91
CA LEU A 123 7.39 2.87 -3.59
C LEU A 123 7.62 4.36 -3.78
N ASP A 124 7.05 4.90 -4.85
CA ASP A 124 7.08 6.33 -5.09
C ASP A 124 5.96 7.08 -4.32
N ALA A 125 6.27 7.48 -3.09
CA ALA A 125 5.43 8.32 -2.23
C ALA A 125 6.27 9.48 -1.68
#